data_AF-A0A9E0WS34-F1
#
_entry.id   AF-A0A9E0WS34-F1
#
_cell.length_a   1.000
_cell.length_b   1.000
_cell.length_c   1.000
_cell.angle_alpha   90.00
_cell.angle_beta   90.00
_cell.angle_gamma   90.00
#
_symmetry.space_group_name_H-M   'P 1'
#
loop_
_entity.id
_entity.type
_entity.pdbx_description
1 polymer ?
#
loop_
_entity_poly.entity_id
_entity_poly.type
_entity_poly.pdbx_seq_one_letter_code
_entity_poly.pdbx_strand_id
1 'polypeptide(L)'
;MQKLQSGLHILRLLQIAAASILATGVKRKTISRIKKGNHMARNANKLGLIFSTFLLLTVSAAAQNRPVAPDVAALVKGYTGAWREADPVKREQLLAQVWAPDGVYTDSQAEVKGRQKLVEHIGMARQLTPSSSHLELSPVESHHGRFRFAWRSVMPDGTLSNEGMDFGELDQHGRIRRLAVFFGPLTPVPQTK
;
A
#
# COMPACT_ATOMS: atom_id res chain seq x y z
N MET A 1 -16.02 24.62 -3.58
CA MET A 1 -16.95 23.55 -3.12
C MET A 1 -18.07 23.19 -4.12
N GLN A 2 -18.02 23.64 -5.38
CA GLN A 2 -19.12 23.45 -6.35
C GLN A 2 -18.96 22.21 -7.27
N LYS A 3 -17.76 21.62 -7.36
CA LYS A 3 -17.48 20.42 -8.17
C LYS A 3 -17.84 19.08 -7.51
N LEU A 4 -18.02 19.03 -6.18
CA LEU A 4 -18.43 17.80 -5.49
C LEU A 4 -19.94 17.58 -5.51
N GLN A 5 -20.75 18.65 -5.58
CA GLN A 5 -22.22 18.52 -5.63
C GLN A 5 -22.73 18.12 -7.03
N SER A 6 -22.02 18.47 -8.10
CA SER A 6 -22.36 18.07 -9.47
C SER A 6 -22.20 16.55 -9.70
N GLY A 7 -21.17 15.93 -9.11
CA GLY A 7 -20.97 14.47 -9.19
C GLY A 7 -22.06 13.66 -8.49
N LEU A 8 -22.53 14.15 -7.33
CA LEU A 8 -23.57 13.46 -6.55
C LEU A 8 -24.97 13.60 -7.19
N HIS A 9 -25.24 14.69 -7.91
CA HIS A 9 -26.46 14.86 -8.70
C HIS A 9 -26.51 13.95 -9.94
N ILE A 10 -25.39 13.78 -10.64
CA ILE A 10 -25.30 12.88 -11.80
C ILE A 10 -25.50 11.42 -11.37
N LEU A 11 -24.99 11.03 -10.20
CA LEU A 11 -25.16 9.68 -9.64
C LEU A 11 -26.61 9.38 -9.22
N ARG A 12 -27.32 10.37 -8.65
CA ARG A 12 -28.75 10.23 -8.32
C ARG A 12 -29.64 10.13 -9.57
N LEU A 13 -29.32 10.89 -10.63
CA LEU A 13 -30.05 10.81 -11.90
C LEU A 13 -29.91 9.45 -12.60
N LEU A 14 -28.71 8.85 -12.53
CA LEU A 14 -28.46 7.51 -13.07
C LEU A 14 -29.17 6.40 -12.27
N GLN A 15 -29.31 6.55 -10.94
CA GLN A 15 -30.08 5.60 -10.13
C GLN A 15 -31.60 5.69 -10.36
N ILE A 16 -32.14 6.89 -10.62
CA ILE A 16 -33.57 7.08 -10.91
C ILE A 16 -33.95 6.53 -12.31
N ALA A 17 -33.04 6.64 -13.29
CA ALA A 17 -33.24 6.07 -14.61
C ALA A 17 -33.28 4.54 -14.59
N ALA A 18 -32.45 3.90 -13.75
CA ALA A 18 -32.45 2.44 -13.59
C ALA A 18 -33.72 1.91 -12.89
N ALA A 19 -34.31 2.68 -11.97
CA ALA A 19 -35.53 2.28 -11.27
C ALA A 19 -36.81 2.46 -12.10
N SER A 20 -36.85 3.45 -13.02
CA SER A 20 -38.03 3.72 -13.86
C SER A 20 -38.27 2.65 -14.95
N ILE A 21 -37.22 1.91 -15.33
CA ILE A 21 -37.31 0.84 -16.35
C ILE A 21 -37.87 -0.46 -15.76
N LEU A 22 -37.90 -0.60 -14.43
CA LEU A 22 -38.42 -1.78 -13.73
C LEU A 22 -39.92 -1.70 -13.36
N ALA A 23 -40.59 -0.56 -13.56
CA ALA A 23 -41.97 -0.34 -13.11
C ALA A 23 -43.05 -0.38 -14.21
N THR A 24 -42.71 -0.58 -15.48
CA THR A 24 -43.69 -0.59 -16.58
C THR A 24 -43.76 -1.94 -17.28
N GLY A 25 -44.28 -2.93 -16.55
CA GLY A 25 -44.78 -4.18 -17.11
C GLY A 25 -46.11 -4.54 -16.47
N VAL A 26 -47.14 -4.72 -17.30
CA VAL A 26 -48.46 -5.35 -17.04
C VAL A 26 -49.61 -4.42 -16.68
N LYS A 27 -50.37 -3.99 -17.71
CA LYS A 27 -51.85 -4.15 -17.76
C LYS A 27 -52.30 -4.20 -19.24
N ARG A 28 -52.73 -5.37 -19.72
CA ARG A 28 -53.70 -5.46 -20.83
C ARG A 28 -54.75 -6.50 -20.45
N LYS A 29 -55.94 -6.00 -20.10
CA LYS A 29 -57.17 -6.76 -19.94
C LYS A 29 -58.04 -6.46 -21.16
N THR A 30 -58.63 -7.52 -21.71
CA THR A 30 -59.81 -7.52 -22.60
C THR A 30 -59.56 -7.15 -24.07
N ILE A 31 -59.59 -8.15 -24.96
CA ILE A 31 -60.48 -8.22 -26.15
C ILE A 31 -60.78 -9.71 -26.36
N SER A 32 -62.07 -10.05 -26.30
CA SER A 32 -62.57 -11.38 -26.62
C SER A 32 -62.70 -11.56 -28.14
N ARG A 33 -62.48 -12.81 -28.59
CA ARG A 33 -63.16 -13.45 -29.73
C ARG A 33 -62.76 -12.99 -31.13
N ILE A 34 -61.86 -13.76 -31.77
CA ILE A 34 -62.03 -14.33 -33.12
C ILE A 34 -61.26 -15.67 -33.17
N LYS A 35 -61.93 -16.67 -33.73
CA LYS A 35 -61.57 -18.08 -33.87
C LYS A 35 -60.56 -18.31 -35.01
N LYS A 36 -59.82 -19.42 -34.87
CA LYS A 36 -59.18 -20.29 -35.90
C LYS A 36 -57.84 -19.84 -36.48
N GLY A 37 -56.86 -20.76 -36.42
CA GLY A 37 -55.70 -20.80 -37.31
C GLY A 37 -54.43 -21.23 -36.61
N ASN A 38 -54.03 -22.49 -36.80
CA ASN A 38 -52.77 -23.08 -36.33
C ASN A 38 -51.53 -22.27 -36.74
N HIS A 39 -50.54 -22.26 -35.83
CA HIS A 39 -49.09 -22.01 -35.98
C HIS A 39 -48.55 -20.82 -35.16
N MET A 40 -48.14 -21.07 -33.91
CA MET A 40 -46.98 -20.40 -33.28
C MET A 40 -46.53 -21.14 -32.01
N ALA A 41 -45.36 -21.79 -32.07
CA ALA A 41 -44.49 -22.01 -30.91
C ALA A 41 -43.08 -22.34 -31.43
N ARG A 42 -42.22 -21.32 -31.52
CA ARG A 42 -40.73 -21.33 -31.69
C ARG A 42 -40.33 -19.89 -32.12
N ASN A 43 -39.48 -19.10 -31.46
CA ASN A 43 -38.56 -19.30 -30.35
C ASN A 43 -38.32 -17.93 -29.68
N ALA A 44 -38.64 -17.79 -28.40
CA ALA A 44 -38.38 -16.62 -27.56
C ALA A 44 -36.94 -16.57 -27.01
N ASN A 45 -35.96 -17.16 -27.71
CA ASN A 45 -34.60 -17.38 -27.20
C ASN A 45 -33.53 -16.49 -27.86
N LYS A 46 -33.79 -15.18 -28.00
CA LYS A 46 -32.73 -14.24 -28.43
C LYS A 46 -32.57 -12.98 -27.59
N LEU A 47 -33.42 -12.74 -26.58
CA LEU A 47 -33.34 -11.50 -25.78
C LEU A 47 -32.70 -11.66 -24.39
N GLY A 48 -32.35 -12.88 -23.98
CA GLY A 48 -31.75 -13.14 -22.65
C GLY A 48 -30.22 -13.02 -22.57
N LEU A 49 -29.52 -12.91 -23.71
CA LEU A 49 -28.05 -13.06 -23.73
C LEU A 49 -27.27 -11.74 -23.71
N ILE A 50 -27.91 -10.58 -23.95
CA ILE A 50 -27.21 -9.30 -24.05
C ILE A 50 -27.18 -8.53 -22.71
N PHE A 51 -28.01 -8.92 -21.72
CA PHE A 51 -28.04 -8.28 -20.40
C PHE A 51 -27.07 -8.88 -19.37
N SER A 52 -26.50 -10.07 -19.64
CA SER A 52 -25.58 -10.74 -18.70
C SER A 52 -24.12 -10.27 -18.82
N THR A 53 -23.72 -9.68 -19.95
CA THR A 53 -22.32 -9.26 -20.19
C THR A 53 -21.99 -7.87 -19.65
N PHE A 54 -22.98 -7.01 -19.45
CA PHE A 54 -22.73 -5.65 -18.94
C PHE A 54 -22.55 -5.58 -17.42
N LEU A 55 -23.05 -6.57 -16.66
CA LEU A 55 -22.89 -6.63 -15.21
C LEU A 55 -21.54 -7.23 -14.77
N LEU A 56 -20.88 -8.02 -15.64
CA LEU A 56 -19.54 -8.56 -15.37
C LEU A 56 -18.40 -7.57 -15.68
N LEU A 57 -18.64 -6.55 -16.49
CA LEU A 57 -17.60 -5.56 -16.86
C LEU A 57 -17.45 -4.43 -15.83
N THR A 58 -18.45 -4.15 -14.99
CA THR A 58 -18.36 -3.09 -13.96
C THR A 58 -17.65 -3.55 -12.68
N VAL A 59 -17.71 -4.84 -12.34
CA VAL A 59 -17.01 -5.39 -11.16
C VAL A 59 -15.49 -5.44 -11.36
N SER A 60 -15.02 -5.61 -12.60
CA SER A 60 -13.59 -5.74 -12.91
C SER A 60 -12.79 -4.44 -12.73
N ALA A 61 -13.40 -3.27 -12.97
CA ALA A 61 -12.71 -1.98 -12.87
C ALA A 61 -12.49 -1.52 -11.41
N ALA A 62 -13.39 -1.88 -10.48
CA ALA A 62 -13.25 -1.52 -9.07
C ALA A 62 -12.25 -2.41 -8.31
N ALA A 63 -12.08 -3.67 -8.74
CA ALA A 63 -11.10 -4.59 -8.15
C ALA A 63 -9.65 -4.25 -8.53
N GLN A 64 -9.43 -3.61 -9.69
CA GLN A 64 -8.10 -3.22 -10.16
C GLN A 64 -7.55 -1.93 -9.54
N ASN A 65 -8.36 -1.19 -8.79
CA ASN A 65 -7.97 0.09 -8.19
C ASN A 65 -7.73 0.00 -6.66
N ARG A 66 -7.47 -1.21 -6.14
CA ARG A 66 -6.94 -1.31 -4.77
C ARG A 66 -5.59 -0.62 -4.72
N PRO A 67 -5.35 0.36 -3.83
CA PRO A 67 -4.01 0.88 -3.64
C PRO A 67 -3.10 -0.30 -3.31
N VAL A 68 -2.12 -0.55 -4.17
CA VAL A 68 -1.07 -1.54 -3.91
C VAL A 68 -0.42 -1.11 -2.60
N ALA A 69 -0.48 -1.98 -1.59
CA ALA A 69 0.18 -1.71 -0.33
C ALA A 69 1.67 -1.44 -0.64
N PRO A 70 2.29 -0.42 -0.02
CA PRO A 70 3.69 -0.10 -0.30
C PRO A 70 4.57 -1.32 -0.04
N ASP A 71 5.53 -1.57 -0.95
CA ASP A 71 6.54 -2.60 -0.77
C ASP A 71 7.51 -2.16 0.34
N VAL A 72 7.21 -2.56 1.56
CA VAL A 72 7.98 -2.15 2.74
C VAL A 72 9.40 -2.71 2.70
N ALA A 73 9.61 -3.90 2.13
CA ALA A 73 10.95 -4.45 1.97
C ALA A 73 11.80 -3.58 1.03
N ALA A 74 11.21 -3.07 -0.05
CA ALA A 74 11.88 -2.12 -0.93
C ALA A 74 12.21 -0.79 -0.22
N LEU A 75 11.32 -0.28 0.64
CA LEU A 75 11.57 0.93 1.43
C LEU A 75 12.74 0.73 2.40
N VAL A 76 12.76 -0.38 3.14
CA VAL A 76 13.85 -0.72 4.07
C VAL A 76 15.17 -0.88 3.31
N LYS A 77 15.14 -1.47 2.12
CA LYS A 77 16.33 -1.57 1.26
C LYS A 77 16.84 -0.19 0.82
N GLY A 78 15.96 0.74 0.47
CA GLY A 78 16.36 2.11 0.13
C GLY A 78 16.93 2.88 1.33
N TYR A 79 16.30 2.74 2.50
CA TYR A 79 16.77 3.34 3.75
C TYR A 79 18.14 2.81 4.17
N THR A 80 18.31 1.49 4.18
CA THR A 80 19.61 0.86 4.52
C THR A 80 20.67 1.12 3.46
N GLY A 81 20.27 1.36 2.21
CA GLY A 81 21.15 1.89 1.16
C GLY A 81 21.77 3.24 1.56
N ALA A 82 20.99 4.13 2.18
CA ALA A 82 21.49 5.43 2.65
C ALA A 82 22.58 5.28 3.73
N TRP A 83 22.45 4.29 4.61
CA TRP A 83 23.47 3.95 5.61
C TRP A 83 24.76 3.39 5.02
N ARG A 84 24.70 2.77 3.83
CA ARG A 84 25.87 2.26 3.10
C ARG A 84 26.53 3.31 2.19
N GLU A 85 25.82 4.40 1.90
CA GLU A 85 26.28 5.42 0.97
C GLU A 85 27.21 6.44 1.65
N ALA A 86 28.40 6.61 1.08
CA ALA A 86 29.42 7.54 1.55
C ALA A 86 29.15 8.97 1.08
N ASP A 87 28.65 9.15 -0.13
CA ASP A 87 28.37 10.43 -0.74
C ASP A 87 27.08 11.05 -0.14
N PRO A 88 27.16 12.22 0.51
CA PRO A 88 25.99 12.86 1.12
C PRO A 88 24.89 13.19 0.11
N VAL A 89 25.23 13.53 -1.13
CA VAL A 89 24.25 13.88 -2.17
C VAL A 89 23.46 12.64 -2.58
N LYS A 90 24.15 11.52 -2.82
CA LYS A 90 23.49 10.24 -3.13
C LYS A 90 22.67 9.73 -1.95
N ARG A 91 23.16 9.93 -0.72
CA ARG A 91 22.42 9.59 0.50
C ARG A 91 21.10 10.35 0.59
N GLU A 92 21.13 11.65 0.31
CA GLU A 92 19.92 12.47 0.25
C GLU A 92 18.95 11.95 -0.81
N GLN A 93 19.42 11.61 -2.00
CA GLN A 93 18.60 11.06 -3.08
C GLN A 93 17.94 9.72 -2.69
N LEU A 94 18.66 8.85 -2.00
CA LEU A 94 18.12 7.58 -1.48
C LEU A 94 17.01 7.84 -0.45
N LEU A 95 17.29 8.69 0.55
CA LEU A 95 16.29 9.04 1.56
C LEU A 95 15.11 9.79 0.96
N ALA A 96 15.29 10.57 -0.11
CA ALA A 96 14.21 11.31 -0.74
C ALA A 96 13.10 10.41 -1.31
N GLN A 97 13.45 9.18 -1.67
CA GLN A 97 12.53 8.20 -2.23
C GLN A 97 11.72 7.46 -1.15
N VAL A 98 12.32 7.24 0.03
CA VAL A 98 11.76 6.32 1.03
C VAL A 98 11.37 6.98 2.35
N TRP A 99 11.92 8.16 2.65
CA TRP A 99 11.74 8.85 3.93
C TRP A 99 10.80 10.06 3.78
N ALA A 100 9.87 10.21 4.73
CA ALA A 100 8.99 11.37 4.79
C ALA A 100 9.81 12.64 5.09
N PRO A 101 9.49 13.80 4.50
CA PRO A 101 10.25 15.04 4.72
C PRO A 101 10.42 15.40 6.21
N ASP A 102 9.39 15.11 7.01
CA ASP A 102 9.27 15.33 8.45
C ASP A 102 9.50 14.06 9.30
N GLY A 103 10.02 12.99 8.70
CA GLY A 103 10.21 11.72 9.39
C GLY A 103 11.20 11.81 10.55
N VAL A 104 10.98 11.00 11.58
CA VAL A 104 11.74 11.00 12.83
C VAL A 104 12.48 9.67 13.01
N TYR A 105 13.79 9.75 13.12
CA TYR A 105 14.65 8.65 13.54
C TYR A 105 14.92 8.79 15.05
N THR A 106 14.95 7.69 15.77
CA THR A 106 15.24 7.69 17.21
C THR A 106 16.02 6.44 17.56
N ASP A 107 17.11 6.61 18.30
CA ASP A 107 17.84 5.53 18.95
C ASP A 107 18.14 5.91 20.41
N SER A 108 18.91 5.09 21.11
CA SER A 108 19.27 5.36 22.52
C SER A 108 20.17 6.60 22.71
N GLN A 109 20.75 7.14 21.65
CA GLN A 109 21.71 8.26 21.68
C GLN A 109 21.17 9.55 21.05
N ALA A 110 20.19 9.46 20.13
CA ALA A 110 19.72 10.61 19.37
C ALA A 110 18.23 10.53 18.99
N GLU A 111 17.59 11.69 18.92
CA GLU A 111 16.33 11.91 18.22
C GLU A 111 16.58 12.87 17.04
N VAL A 112 16.33 12.41 15.82
CA VAL A 112 16.67 13.14 14.59
C VAL A 112 15.40 13.41 13.79
N LYS A 113 15.03 14.70 13.67
CA LYS A 113 13.79 15.15 13.02
C LYS A 113 14.07 15.71 11.63
N GLY A 114 13.45 15.12 10.62
CA GLY A 114 13.49 15.57 9.24
C GLY A 114 14.60 14.92 8.42
N ARG A 115 14.32 14.77 7.13
CA ARG A 115 15.17 14.02 6.19
C ARG A 115 16.61 14.54 6.09
N GLN A 116 16.78 15.86 6.03
CA GLN A 116 18.12 16.47 5.90
C GLN A 116 18.99 16.17 7.14
N LYS A 117 18.42 16.30 8.35
CA LYS A 117 19.15 15.98 9.57
C LYS A 117 19.51 14.49 9.65
N LEU A 118 18.67 13.61 9.08
CA LEU A 118 18.99 12.20 8.98
C LEU A 118 20.18 11.95 8.02
N VAL A 119 20.27 12.66 6.88
CA VAL A 119 21.43 12.59 5.99
C VAL A 119 22.72 12.93 6.75
N GLU A 120 22.70 14.01 7.53
CA GLU A 120 23.83 14.48 8.34
C GLU A 120 24.19 13.47 9.44
N HIS A 121 23.18 12.99 10.18
CA HIS A 121 23.35 12.02 11.25
C HIS A 121 23.99 10.71 10.76
N ILE A 122 23.51 10.16 9.65
CA ILE A 122 24.13 8.99 9.02
C ILE A 122 25.58 9.29 8.63
N GLY A 123 25.86 10.50 8.13
CA GLY A 123 27.21 10.91 7.77
C GLY A 123 28.17 10.90 8.95
N MET A 124 27.72 11.42 10.10
CA MET A 124 28.50 11.38 11.35
C MET A 124 28.68 9.95 11.85
N ALA A 125 27.61 9.15 11.90
CA ALA A 125 27.69 7.76 12.35
C ALA A 125 28.68 6.94 11.50
N ARG A 126 28.69 7.18 10.18
CA ARG A 126 29.63 6.53 9.26
C ARG A 126 31.10 6.86 9.52
N GLN A 127 31.42 8.02 10.09
CA GLN A 127 32.79 8.38 10.46
C GLN A 127 33.26 7.63 11.72
N LEU A 128 32.31 7.20 12.56
CA LEU A 128 32.58 6.46 13.79
C LEU A 128 32.60 4.94 13.58
N THR A 129 32.00 4.46 12.49
CA THR A 129 31.97 3.04 12.13
C THR A 129 33.10 2.68 11.17
N PRO A 130 33.71 1.49 11.29
CA PRO A 130 34.69 1.00 10.32
C PRO A 130 34.11 0.96 8.90
N SER A 131 34.82 1.57 7.95
CA SER A 131 34.38 1.75 6.55
C SER A 131 34.23 0.45 5.76
N SER A 132 34.79 -0.65 6.25
CA SER A 132 34.82 -1.96 5.59
C SER A 132 33.69 -2.90 5.99
N SER A 133 32.83 -2.52 6.95
CA SER A 133 31.71 -3.35 7.37
C SER A 133 30.58 -3.41 6.33
N HIS A 134 29.91 -4.55 6.20
CA HIS A 134 28.68 -4.71 5.43
C HIS A 134 27.47 -4.92 6.34
N LEU A 135 26.30 -4.53 5.85
CA LEU A 135 25.04 -4.63 6.61
C LEU A 135 24.22 -5.82 6.11
N GLU A 136 23.86 -6.72 7.00
CA GLU A 136 22.94 -7.84 6.77
C GLU A 136 21.58 -7.54 7.40
N LEU A 137 20.48 -7.98 6.78
CA LEU A 137 19.11 -7.73 7.24
C LEU A 137 18.34 -9.04 7.36
N SER A 138 17.50 -9.16 8.38
CA SER A 138 16.45 -10.18 8.41
C SER A 138 15.37 -9.89 7.36
N PRO A 139 14.47 -10.86 7.07
CA PRO A 139 13.22 -10.54 6.41
C PRO A 139 12.48 -9.41 7.15
N VAL A 140 11.84 -8.52 6.38
CA VAL A 140 11.02 -7.44 6.93
C VAL A 140 9.64 -7.99 7.24
N GLU A 141 9.23 -7.90 8.50
CA GLU A 141 7.85 -8.13 8.89
C GLU A 141 7.09 -6.81 8.80
N SER A 142 5.91 -6.80 8.18
CA SER A 142 5.09 -5.59 8.09
C SER A 142 3.60 -5.89 8.13
N HIS A 143 2.85 -4.96 8.73
CA HIS A 143 1.40 -4.98 8.77
C HIS A 143 0.87 -3.59 9.16
N HIS A 144 -0.34 -3.21 8.73
CA HIS A 144 -1.03 -2.00 9.21
C HIS A 144 -0.15 -0.71 9.21
N GLY A 145 0.70 -0.54 8.19
CA GLY A 145 1.62 0.60 8.07
C GLY A 145 2.78 0.61 9.07
N ARG A 146 3.05 -0.52 9.73
CA ARG A 146 4.16 -0.73 10.67
C ARG A 146 5.07 -1.84 10.17
N PHE A 147 6.33 -1.78 10.54
CA PHE A 147 7.29 -2.80 10.17
C PHE A 147 8.41 -2.95 11.19
N ARG A 148 9.08 -4.10 11.14
CA ARG A 148 10.32 -4.34 11.88
C ARG A 148 11.27 -5.23 11.10
N PHE A 149 12.56 -5.08 11.40
CA PHE A 149 13.61 -5.95 10.88
C PHE A 149 14.82 -5.92 11.81
N ALA A 150 15.54 -7.03 11.90
CA ALA A 150 16.83 -7.10 12.56
C ALA A 150 17.95 -6.80 11.55
N TRP A 151 19.07 -6.30 12.03
CA TRP A 151 20.24 -6.02 11.22
C TRP A 151 21.54 -6.35 11.94
N ARG A 152 22.59 -6.63 11.16
CA ARG A 152 23.95 -6.84 11.64
C ARG A 152 24.92 -6.06 10.77
N SER A 153 25.85 -5.36 11.40
CA SER A 153 27.04 -4.81 10.76
C SER A 153 28.19 -5.79 10.99
N VAL A 154 28.74 -6.34 9.92
CA VAL A 154 29.73 -7.41 9.94
C VAL A 154 30.99 -6.94 9.23
N MET A 155 32.15 -7.21 9.83
CA MET A 155 33.46 -6.90 9.26
C MET A 155 33.81 -7.88 8.13
N PRO A 156 34.77 -7.56 7.24
CA PRO A 156 35.15 -8.45 6.13
C PRO A 156 35.62 -9.85 6.55
N ASP A 157 36.15 -9.99 7.77
CA ASP A 157 36.59 -11.26 8.36
C ASP A 157 35.45 -12.06 9.00
N GLY A 158 34.21 -11.56 8.94
CA GLY A 158 33.03 -12.17 9.56
C GLY A 158 32.80 -11.75 11.01
N THR A 159 33.67 -10.91 11.60
CA THR A 159 33.50 -10.43 12.98
C THR A 159 32.27 -9.52 13.07
N LEU A 160 31.40 -9.78 14.05
CA LEU A 160 30.25 -8.92 14.32
C LEU A 160 30.72 -7.58 14.90
N SER A 161 30.50 -6.49 14.17
CA SER A 161 30.82 -5.14 14.63
C SER A 161 29.69 -4.56 15.48
N ASN A 162 28.44 -4.73 15.05
CA ASN A 162 27.26 -4.27 15.77
C ASN A 162 26.02 -5.04 15.30
N GLU A 163 24.97 -5.09 16.10
CA GLU A 163 23.67 -5.61 15.70
C GLU A 163 22.52 -4.83 16.34
N GLY A 164 21.32 -5.01 15.83
CA GLY A 164 20.14 -4.36 16.36
C GLY A 164 18.85 -4.77 15.69
N MET A 165 17.77 -4.10 16.08
CA MET A 165 16.44 -4.23 15.51
C MET A 165 15.79 -2.85 15.39
N ASP A 166 15.20 -2.62 14.23
CA ASP A 166 14.48 -1.38 13.95
C ASP A 166 12.98 -1.66 13.89
N PHE A 167 12.19 -0.72 14.40
CA PHE A 167 10.74 -0.68 14.26
C PHE A 167 10.34 0.64 13.59
N GLY A 168 9.48 0.59 12.57
CA GLY A 168 9.09 1.78 11.85
C GLY A 168 7.61 1.89 11.52
N GLU A 169 7.22 3.11 11.15
CA GLU A 169 5.87 3.48 10.74
C GLU A 169 5.89 4.24 9.42
N LEU A 170 4.91 3.98 8.57
CA LEU A 170 4.70 4.70 7.31
C LEU A 170 3.78 5.93 7.49
N ASP A 171 3.98 6.95 6.66
CA ASP A 171 3.00 8.01 6.44
C ASP A 171 1.86 7.55 5.52
N GLN A 172 0.88 8.42 5.32
CA GLN A 172 -0.25 8.20 4.41
C GLN A 172 0.15 8.08 2.93
N HIS A 173 1.39 8.44 2.59
CA HIS A 173 1.97 8.33 1.25
C HIS A 173 2.87 7.09 1.10
N GLY A 174 2.93 6.24 2.11
CA GLY A 174 3.73 5.01 2.10
C GLY A 174 5.24 5.25 2.29
N ARG A 175 5.67 6.38 2.87
CA ARG A 175 7.07 6.65 3.21
C ARG A 175 7.35 6.45 4.68
N ILE A 176 8.58 6.12 5.05
CA ILE A 176 9.00 5.97 6.45
C ILE A 176 8.91 7.32 7.15
N ARG A 177 8.08 7.40 8.20
CA ARG A 177 7.88 8.62 9.00
C ARG A 177 8.34 8.48 10.44
N ARG A 178 8.41 7.26 10.96
CA ARG A 178 9.06 6.99 12.24
C ARG A 178 9.95 5.77 12.11
N LEU A 179 11.10 5.80 12.76
CA LEU A 179 11.95 4.64 12.95
C LEU A 179 12.59 4.71 14.34
N ALA A 180 12.32 3.69 15.15
CA ALA A 180 12.96 3.48 16.44
C ALA A 180 13.99 2.35 16.29
N VAL A 181 15.23 2.62 16.67
CA VAL A 181 16.37 1.69 16.57
C VAL A 181 16.74 1.21 17.97
N PHE A 182 16.86 -0.10 18.11
CA PHE A 182 17.34 -0.76 19.32
C PHE A 182 18.64 -1.48 19.00
N PHE A 183 19.68 -1.22 19.78
CA PHE A 183 20.98 -1.87 19.61
C PHE A 183 21.07 -3.16 20.45
N GLY A 184 21.85 -4.11 19.95
CA GLY A 184 22.09 -5.39 20.56
C GLY A 184 21.10 -6.48 20.14
N PRO A 185 21.37 -7.73 20.53
CA PRO A 185 20.50 -8.86 20.23
C PRO A 185 19.16 -8.72 20.94
N LEU A 186 18.11 -9.28 20.33
CA LEU A 186 16.84 -9.45 21.01
C LEU A 186 17.07 -10.30 22.27
N THR A 187 16.75 -9.74 23.44
CA THR A 187 16.89 -10.47 24.70
C THR A 187 15.93 -11.66 24.70
N PRO A 188 16.42 -12.90 24.90
CA PRO A 188 15.56 -14.06 24.98
C PRO A 188 14.57 -13.92 26.13
N VAL A 189 13.32 -14.34 25.92
CA VAL A 189 12.37 -14.46 27.01
C VAL A 189 12.89 -15.53 27.98
N PRO A 190 13.08 -15.22 29.28
CA PRO A 190 13.47 -16.22 30.25
C PRO A 190 12.46 -17.37 30.24
N GLN A 191 12.94 -18.59 30.03
CA GLN A 191 12.08 -19.77 30.15
C GLN A 191 11.84 -20.04 31.63
N THR A 192 10.68 -19.63 32.16
CA THR A 192 10.18 -20.13 33.44
C THR A 192 9.89 -21.61 33.31
N LYS A 193 10.62 -22.44 34.07
CA LYS A 193 10.32 -23.87 34.26
C LYS A 193 9.07 -24.05 35.11
#